data_AF-A0A975AEU5-F1
#
_entry.id   AF-A0A975AEU5-F1
#
_cell.length_a   1.000
_cell.length_b   1.000
_cell.length_c   1.000
_cell.angle_alpha   90.00
_cell.angle_beta   90.00
_cell.angle_gamma   90.00
#
_symmetry.space_group_name_H-M   'P 1'
#
loop_
_entity.id
_entity.type
_entity.pdbx_description
1 polymer ?
#
loop_
_entity_poly.entity_id
_entity_poly.type
_entity_poly.pdbx_seq_one_letter_code
_entity_poly.pdbx_strand_id
1 'polypeptide(L)' 'MKNNKNYTPEMKAQAILEVLEDKKMIKEIVNEYEIIYSTLRSWKNEVVNRMSELVGRKLEADI' A
#
# COMPACT_ATOMS: atom_id res chain seq x y z
N MET A 1 16.41 -17.85 -8.93
CA MET A 1 16.30 -16.54 -9.60
C MET A 1 15.38 -15.66 -8.78
N LYS A 2 15.90 -14.62 -8.11
CA LYS A 2 15.06 -13.66 -7.37
C LYS A 2 14.52 -12.66 -8.39
N ASN A 3 13.32 -12.91 -8.88
CA ASN A 3 12.60 -11.95 -9.72
C ASN A 3 12.21 -10.76 -8.83
N ASN A 4 13.15 -9.85 -8.59
CA ASN A 4 12.86 -8.56 -7.97
C ASN A 4 12.04 -7.76 -9.00
N LYS A 5 10.71 -7.97 -9.01
CA LYS A 5 9.80 -7.03 -9.64
C LYS A 5 10.06 -5.67 -8.99
N ASN A 6 10.61 -4.73 -9.75
CA ASN A 6 10.79 -3.36 -9.31
C ASN A 6 9.42 -2.67 -9.33
N TYR A 7 8.74 -2.69 -8.19
CA TYR A 7 7.52 -1.92 -8.02
C TYR A 7 7.91 -0.46 -7.82
N THR A 8 7.40 0.43 -8.66
CA THR A 8 7.62 1.86 -8.46
C THR A 8 6.90 2.32 -7.19
N PRO A 9 7.40 3.36 -6.51
CA PRO A 9 6.74 3.92 -5.33
C PRO A 9 5.31 4.39 -5.66
N GLU A 10 5.08 4.88 -6.87
CA GLU A 10 3.76 5.27 -7.37
C GLU A 10 2.79 4.08 -7.46
N MET A 11 3.21 2.97 -8.07
CA MET A 11 2.40 1.75 -8.15
C MET A 11 2.07 1.21 -6.76
N LYS A 12 3.05 1.21 -5.84
CA LYS A 12 2.84 0.79 -4.45
C LYS A 12 1.78 1.67 -3.77
N ALA A 13 1.89 2.99 -3.90
CA ALA A 13 0.95 3.92 -3.30
C ALA A 13 -0.46 3.72 -3.87
N GLN A 14 -0.59 3.61 -5.20
CA GLN A 14 -1.89 3.47 -5.86
C GLN A 14 -2.59 2.16 -5.47
N ALA A 15 -1.86 1.05 -5.49
CA ALA A 15 -2.40 -0.26 -5.08
C ALA A 15 -2.86 -0.27 -3.60
N ILE A 16 -2.09 0.35 -2.70
CA ILE A 16 -2.48 0.41 -1.28
C ILE A 16 -3.71 1.31 -1.09
N LEU A 17 -3.77 2.46 -1.78
CA LEU A 17 -4.92 3.36 -1.71
C LEU A 17 -6.20 2.64 -2.15
N GLU A 18 -6.18 1.91 -3.28
CA GLU A 18 -7.36 1.15 -3.72
C GLU A 18 -7.77 0.04 -2.74
N VAL A 19 -6.80 -0.60 -2.08
CA VAL A 19 -7.07 -1.59 -1.02
C VAL A 19 -7.68 -0.93 0.22
N LEU A 20 -7.27 0.30 0.57
CA LEU A 20 -7.77 1.03 1.75
C LEU A 20 -9.13 1.67 1.49
N GLU A 21 -9.39 2.10 0.27
CA GLU A 21 -10.69 2.62 -0.16
C GLU A 21 -11.76 1.51 -0.31
N ASP A 22 -11.37 0.24 -0.13
CA ASP A 22 -12.23 -0.95 -0.27
C ASP A 22 -12.94 -1.04 -1.64
N LYS A 23 -12.42 -0.34 -2.67
CA LYS A 23 -12.99 -0.28 -4.02
C LYS A 23 -12.83 -1.60 -4.78
N LYS A 24 -11.76 -2.34 -4.49
CA LYS A 24 -11.42 -3.61 -5.15
C LYS A 24 -10.82 -4.59 -4.14
N MET A 25 -11.03 -5.87 -4.39
CA MET A 25 -10.43 -6.92 -3.58
C MET A 25 -8.91 -7.00 -3.84
N ILE A 26 -8.13 -7.35 -2.81
CA ILE A 26 -6.66 -7.51 -2.90
C ILE A 26 -6.26 -8.39 -4.08
N LYS A 27 -7.02 -9.47 -4.36
CA LYS A 27 -6.77 -10.39 -5.49
C LYS A 27 -6.89 -9.73 -6.87
N GLU A 28 -7.74 -8.72 -7.01
CA GLU A 28 -7.96 -8.03 -8.29
C GLU A 28 -6.84 -7.02 -8.53
N ILE A 29 -6.45 -6.28 -7.51
CA ILE A 29 -5.32 -5.34 -7.55
C ILE A 29 -4.00 -6.09 -7.81
N VAL A 30 -3.82 -7.27 -7.22
CA VAL A 30 -2.70 -8.19 -7.50
C VAL A 30 -2.64 -8.59 -8.96
N ASN A 31 -3.80 -8.83 -9.58
CA ASN A 31 -3.87 -9.19 -11.00
C ASN A 31 -3.60 -7.99 -11.90
N GLU A 32 -4.23 -6.85 -11.61
CA GLU A 32 -4.16 -5.61 -12.40
C GLU A 32 -2.76 -4.99 -12.40
N TYR A 33 -2.13 -4.91 -11.23
CA TYR A 33 -0.78 -4.35 -11.07
C TYR A 33 0.32 -5.40 -11.15
N GLU A 34 -0.03 -6.66 -11.42
CA GLU A 34 0.85 -7.83 -11.41
C GLU A 34 1.71 -7.95 -10.14
N ILE A 35 1.18 -7.48 -9.01
CA ILE A 35 1.84 -7.53 -7.70
C ILE A 35 1.63 -8.91 -7.09
N ILE A 36 2.62 -9.42 -6.37
CA ILE A 36 2.47 -10.67 -5.61
C ILE A 36 1.53 -10.41 -4.42
N TYR A 37 0.53 -11.27 -4.22
CA TYR A 37 -0.48 -11.10 -3.16
C TYR A 37 0.10 -10.90 -1.76
N SER A 38 1.10 -11.69 -1.40
CA SER A 38 1.80 -11.57 -0.11
C SER A 38 2.51 -10.21 0.03
N THR A 39 3.06 -9.66 -1.05
CA THR A 39 3.68 -8.33 -1.07
C THR A 39 2.65 -7.23 -0.82
N LEU A 40 1.52 -7.25 -1.53
CA LEU A 40 0.46 -6.25 -1.34
C LEU A 40 -0.14 -6.32 0.08
N ARG A 41 -0.33 -7.54 0.61
CA ARG A 41 -0.79 -7.75 1.98
C ARG A 41 0.18 -7.19 3.02
N SER A 42 1.48 -7.43 2.84
CA SER A 42 2.51 -6.84 3.71
C SER A 42 2.50 -5.33 3.65
N TRP A 43 2.39 -4.73 2.45
CA TRP A 43 2.32 -3.28 2.31
C TRP A 43 1.09 -2.66 2.96
N LYS A 44 -0.08 -3.28 2.80
CA LYS A 44 -1.30 -2.86 3.52
C LYS A 44 -1.06 -2.85 5.02
N ASN A 45 -0.51 -3.93 5.56
CA ASN A 45 -0.23 -4.03 6.99
C ASN A 45 0.79 -2.99 7.45
N GLU A 46 1.88 -2.79 6.72
CA GLU A 46 2.87 -1.75 7.04
C GLU A 46 2.23 -0.37 7.11
N VAL A 47 1.40 -0.03 6.11
CA VAL A 47 0.71 1.27 6.09
C VAL A 47 -0.26 1.36 7.25
N VAL A 48 -1.16 0.41 7.45
CA VAL A 48 -2.13 0.47 8.58
C VAL A 48 -1.43 0.56 9.94
N ASN A 49 -0.35 -0.20 10.16
CA ASN A 49 0.39 -0.14 11.42
C ASN A 49 1.16 1.18 11.61
N ARG A 50 1.66 1.78 10.52
CA ARG A 50 2.39 3.06 10.56
C ARG A 50 1.51 4.26 10.25
N MET A 51 0.22 4.08 9.98
CA MET A 51 -0.70 5.16 9.60
C MET A 51 -0.80 6.19 10.71
N SER A 52 -0.80 5.78 11.98
CA SER A 52 -0.77 6.70 13.12
C SER A 52 0.49 7.59 13.12
N GLU A 53 1.64 7.10 12.68
CA GLU A 53 2.88 7.88 12.56
C GLU A 53 2.90 8.75 11.29
N LEU A 54 2.34 8.25 10.19
CA LEU A 54 2.29 8.92 8.89
C LEU A 54 1.25 10.05 8.86
N VAL A 55 0.10 9.85 9.51
CA VAL A 55 -1.00 10.82 9.63
C VAL A 55 -0.80 11.73 10.85
N GLY A 56 -0.22 11.21 11.94
CA GLY A 56 0.08 11.98 13.16
C GLY A 56 1.02 13.17 12.94
N ARG A 57 1.86 13.14 11.89
CA ARG A 57 2.76 14.25 11.56
C ARG A 57 2.05 15.48 10.95
N LYS A 58 0.71 15.47 10.83
CA LYS A 58 -0.10 16.62 10.36
C LYS A 58 -0.96 17.27 11.44
N LEU A 59 -0.92 16.81 12.70
CA LEU A 59 -1.72 17.38 13.79
C LEU A 59 -0.92 18.27 14.78
N GLU A 60 0.40 18.39 14.61
CA GLU A 60 1.26 19.21 15.49
C GLU A 60 1.86 20.44 14.77
N ALA A 61 1.14 21.05 13.83
CA ALA A 61 1.60 22.25 13.11
C ALA A 61 0.57 23.39 13.05
N ASP A 62 -0.46 23.37 13.89
CA ASP A 62 -1.37 24.52 14.09
C ASP A 62 -2.09 24.41 15.45
N ILE A 63 -1.37 24.70 16.55
CA ILE A 63 -1.94 25.13 17.85
C ILE A 63 -1.04 26.22 18.41
#